data_AF-A0A1Y4R620-F1
#
_entry.id   AF-A0A1Y4R620-F1
#
_cell.length_a   1.000
_cell.length_b   1.000
_cell.length_c   1.000
_cell.angle_alpha   90.00
_cell.angle_beta   90.00
_cell.angle_gamma   90.00
#
_symmetry.space_group_name_H-M   'P 1'
#
loop_
_entity.id
_entity.type
_entity.pdbx_description
1 polymer ?
#
loop_
_entity_poly.entity_id
_entity_poly.type
_entity_poly.pdbx_seq_one_letter_code
_entity_poly.pdbx_strand_id
1 'polypeptide(L)'
;MNDATILDRVKTRLGSTRPPDDLIIELIQTINDRLCIRLGEENLPEVFNSICVDAVIKAVRRIYYEGISSENVSNLSTSFYEDILSEYANEINSFLKGKINSSGNGKVVHFL
;
A
#
# COMPACT_ATOMS: atom_id res chain seq x y z
N MET A 1 10.47 -12.72 -3.30
CA MET A 1 9.83 -13.39 -4.45
C MET A 1 8.32 -13.30 -4.25
N ASN A 2 7.75 -12.09 -4.18
CA ASN A 2 6.36 -11.87 -3.74
C ASN A 2 5.60 -10.84 -4.62
N ASP A 3 6.25 -10.22 -5.60
CA ASP A 3 5.64 -9.18 -6.46
C ASP A 3 4.65 -9.77 -7.47
N ALA A 4 4.91 -10.99 -7.95
CA ALA A 4 4.02 -11.70 -8.87
C ALA A 4 2.62 -11.93 -8.27
N THR A 5 2.53 -12.15 -6.95
CA THR A 5 1.25 -12.33 -6.24
C THR A 5 0.43 -11.05 -6.10
N ILE A 6 1.07 -9.89 -5.93
CA ILE A 6 0.36 -8.61 -5.80
C ILE A 6 -0.24 -8.21 -7.15
N LEU A 7 0.57 -8.27 -8.21
CA LEU A 7 0.13 -7.95 -9.56
C LEU A 7 -1.02 -8.85 -10.01
N ASP A 8 -0.95 -10.16 -9.76
CA ASP A 8 -2.00 -11.11 -10.14
C ASP A 8 -3.32 -10.85 -9.39
N ARG A 9 -3.24 -10.53 -8.08
CA ARG A 9 -4.42 -10.14 -7.28
C ARG A 9 -5.05 -8.85 -7.78
N VAL A 10 -4.23 -7.85 -8.13
CA VAL A 10 -4.72 -6.58 -8.69
C VAL A 10 -5.41 -6.82 -10.03
N LYS A 11 -4.77 -7.58 -10.93
CA LYS A 11 -5.32 -7.98 -12.24
C LYS A 11 -6.66 -8.70 -12.09
N THR A 12 -6.73 -9.66 -11.17
CA THR A 12 -7.95 -10.44 -10.90
C THR A 12 -9.09 -9.56 -10.43
N ARG A 13 -8.82 -8.55 -9.58
CA ARG A 13 -9.84 -7.64 -9.07
C ARG A 13 -10.25 -6.54 -10.05
N LEU A 14 -9.35 -6.10 -10.93
CA LEU A 14 -9.66 -5.13 -11.99
C LEU A 14 -10.44 -5.77 -13.16
N GLY A 15 -10.23 -7.07 -13.41
CA GLY A 15 -10.90 -7.79 -14.49
C GLY A 15 -10.42 -7.36 -15.88
N SER A 16 -11.32 -7.41 -16.86
CA SER A 16 -11.02 -7.16 -18.27
C SER A 16 -10.74 -5.69 -18.60
N THR A 17 -11.22 -4.76 -17.77
CA THR A 17 -11.03 -3.31 -17.97
C THR A 17 -9.95 -2.83 -17.02
N ARG A 18 -8.69 -2.84 -17.51
CA ARG A 18 -7.53 -2.45 -16.72
C ARG A 18 -6.52 -1.66 -17.57
N PRO A 19 -5.74 -0.75 -16.94
CA PRO A 19 -4.60 -0.12 -17.59
C PRO A 19 -3.53 -1.15 -17.97
N PRO A 20 -2.56 -0.78 -18.83
CA PRO A 20 -1.41 -1.62 -19.15
C PRO A 20 -0.66 -2.07 -17.90
N ASP A 21 -0.12 -3.29 -17.95
CA ASP A 21 0.57 -3.91 -16.83
C ASP A 21 1.74 -3.06 -16.30
N ASP A 22 2.46 -2.34 -17.18
CA ASP A 22 3.53 -1.40 -16.79
C ASP A 22 3.06 -0.30 -15.83
N LEU A 23 1.90 0.31 -16.08
CA LEU A 23 1.34 1.32 -15.18
C LEU A 23 0.93 0.71 -13.84
N ILE A 24 0.41 -0.51 -13.86
CA ILE A 24 0.04 -1.21 -12.62
C ILE A 24 1.30 -1.50 -11.80
N ILE A 25 2.38 -1.93 -12.43
CA ILE A 25 3.66 -2.20 -11.77
C ILE A 25 4.25 -0.92 -11.17
N GLU A 26 4.22 0.19 -11.91
CA GLU A 26 4.69 1.49 -11.41
C GLU A 26 3.86 1.95 -10.20
N LEU A 27 2.53 1.86 -10.26
CA LEU A 27 1.65 2.19 -9.15
C LEU A 27 1.89 1.30 -7.92
N ILE A 28 2.14 0.00 -8.12
CA ILE A 28 2.50 -0.92 -7.04
C ILE A 28 3.80 -0.48 -6.39
N GLN A 29 4.84 -0.18 -7.18
CA GLN A 29 6.12 0.29 -6.66
C GLN A 29 5.96 1.61 -5.89
N THR A 30 5.29 2.59 -6.47
CA THR A 30 5.06 3.89 -5.83
C THR A 30 4.30 3.76 -4.51
N ILE A 31 3.23 2.97 -4.45
CA ILE A 31 2.47 2.74 -3.21
C ILE A 31 3.30 1.96 -2.18
N ASN A 32 4.07 0.98 -2.62
CA ASN A 32 4.96 0.21 -1.77
C ASN A 32 6.03 1.12 -1.11
N ASP A 33 6.74 1.92 -1.90
CA ASP A 33 7.72 2.90 -1.40
C ASP A 33 7.09 3.82 -0.34
N ARG A 34 5.89 4.35 -0.61
CA ARG A 34 5.19 5.23 0.33
C ARG A 34 4.78 4.53 1.62
N LEU A 35 4.34 3.27 1.54
CA LEU A 35 4.04 2.45 2.71
C LEU A 35 5.30 2.15 3.52
N CYS A 36 6.40 1.76 2.87
CA CYS A 36 7.69 1.54 3.50
C CYS A 36 8.19 2.79 4.23
N ILE A 37 8.11 3.96 3.59
CA ILE A 37 8.45 5.25 4.23
C ILE A 37 7.58 5.51 5.47
N ARG A 38 6.27 5.23 5.42
CA ARG A 38 5.36 5.42 6.57
C ARG A 38 5.59 4.42 7.70
N LEU A 39 5.93 3.18 7.35
CA LEU A 39 6.19 2.11 8.31
C LEU A 39 7.59 2.22 8.92
N GLY A 40 8.52 2.90 8.24
CA GLY A 40 9.93 2.93 8.58
C GLY A 40 10.63 1.59 8.33
N GLU A 41 10.12 0.80 7.38
CA GLU A 41 10.67 -0.51 7.02
C GLU A 41 11.34 -0.45 5.65
N GLU A 42 12.39 -1.24 5.47
CA GLU A 42 13.01 -1.43 4.14
C GLU A 42 12.16 -2.31 3.22
N ASN A 43 11.30 -3.16 3.79
CA ASN A 43 10.45 -4.08 3.02
C ASN A 43 9.02 -4.07 3.56
N LEU A 44 8.04 -4.13 2.65
CA LEU A 44 6.63 -4.18 3.00
C LEU A 44 6.30 -5.49 3.73
N PRO A 45 5.73 -5.43 4.96
CA PRO A 45 5.30 -6.62 5.67
C PRO A 45 4.14 -7.31 4.94
N GLU A 46 4.04 -8.64 5.02
CA GLU A 46 2.96 -9.39 4.33
C GLU A 46 1.56 -8.96 4.76
N VAL A 47 1.39 -8.50 6.00
CA VAL A 47 0.12 -7.96 6.50
C VAL A 47 -0.35 -6.73 5.71
N PHE A 48 0.58 -5.96 5.13
CA PHE A 48 0.28 -4.82 4.27
C PHE A 48 0.14 -5.17 2.79
N ASN A 49 0.43 -6.41 2.37
CA ASN A 49 0.26 -6.80 0.96
C ASN A 49 -1.19 -6.62 0.50
N SER A 50 -2.17 -6.96 1.36
CA SER A 50 -3.58 -6.77 1.03
C SER A 50 -3.98 -5.30 0.97
N ILE A 51 -3.39 -4.45 1.83
CA ILE A 51 -3.60 -2.99 1.82
C ILE A 51 -3.00 -2.37 0.56
N CYS A 52 -1.78 -2.78 0.20
CA CYS A 52 -1.10 -2.35 -1.02
C CYS A 52 -1.93 -2.70 -2.27
N VAL A 53 -2.41 -3.94 -2.38
CA VAL A 53 -3.32 -4.35 -3.47
C VAL A 53 -4.55 -3.45 -3.54
N ASP A 54 -5.19 -3.15 -2.40
CA ASP A 54 -6.42 -2.35 -2.39
C ASP A 54 -6.18 -0.89 -2.75
N ALA A 55 -5.12 -0.29 -2.19
CA ALA A 55 -4.66 1.06 -2.52
C ALA A 55 -4.32 1.19 -4.01
N VAL A 56 -3.64 0.21 -4.61
CA VAL A 56 -3.34 0.19 -6.06
C VAL A 56 -4.62 0.13 -6.87
N ILE A 57 -5.59 -0.71 -6.50
CA ILE A 57 -6.86 -0.80 -7.22
C ILE A 57 -7.63 0.52 -7.14
N LYS A 58 -7.65 1.17 -5.97
CA LYS A 58 -8.24 2.51 -5.81
C LYS A 58 -7.53 3.54 -6.67
N ALA A 59 -6.20 3.56 -6.68
CA ALA A 59 -5.39 4.46 -7.51
C ALA A 59 -5.71 4.25 -9.00
N VAL A 60 -5.67 3.01 -9.47
CA VAL A 60 -6.04 2.63 -10.84
C VAL A 60 -7.46 3.08 -11.15
N ARG A 61 -8.42 2.80 -10.28
CA ARG A 61 -9.82 3.18 -10.51
C ARG A 61 -9.97 4.70 -10.61
N ARG A 62 -9.29 5.45 -9.76
CA ARG A 62 -9.34 6.90 -9.73
C ARG A 62 -8.69 7.52 -10.96
N ILE A 63 -7.52 7.01 -11.38
CA ILE A 63 -6.84 7.47 -12.59
C ILE A 63 -7.66 7.13 -13.84
N TYR A 64 -8.15 5.90 -13.93
CA TYR A 64 -8.75 5.35 -15.14
C TYR A 64 -10.23 5.71 -15.31
N TYR A 65 -11.03 5.76 -14.23
CA TYR A 65 -12.47 6.10 -14.30
C TYR A 65 -12.75 7.58 -14.05
N GLU A 66 -12.03 8.25 -13.16
CA GLU A 66 -12.20 9.70 -13.00
C GLU A 66 -11.49 10.49 -14.10
N GLY A 67 -10.84 9.78 -15.04
CA GLY A 67 -10.29 10.38 -16.25
C GLY A 67 -9.22 11.40 -15.92
N ILE A 68 -8.34 11.10 -14.95
CA ILE A 68 -7.10 11.84 -14.78
C ILE A 68 -6.32 11.56 -16.07
N SER A 69 -6.52 12.45 -17.04
CA SER A 69 -6.06 12.31 -18.43
C SER A 69 -4.65 11.76 -18.43
N SER A 70 -4.34 10.85 -19.37
CA SER A 70 -3.02 10.23 -19.52
C SER A 70 -1.85 11.22 -19.52
N GLU A 71 -2.11 12.52 -19.75
CA GLU A 71 -1.16 13.64 -19.63
C GLU A 71 -0.75 13.98 -18.19
N ASN A 72 -1.58 13.68 -17.17
CA ASN A 72 -1.32 13.97 -15.76
C ASN A 72 -0.84 12.76 -14.95
N VAL A 73 -0.76 11.55 -15.53
CA VAL A 73 -0.21 10.37 -14.84
C VAL A 73 1.24 10.63 -14.40
N SER A 74 2.02 11.33 -15.23
CA SER A 74 3.37 11.79 -14.92
C SER A 74 3.43 12.84 -13.79
N ASN A 75 2.29 13.42 -13.41
CA ASN A 75 2.15 14.51 -12.45
C ASN A 75 1.26 14.13 -11.26
N LEU A 76 1.00 12.83 -11.06
CA LEU A 76 0.28 12.34 -9.88
C LEU A 76 1.02 12.81 -8.62
N SER A 77 0.44 13.84 -8.00
CA SER A 77 1.06 14.52 -6.87
C SER A 77 1.10 13.60 -5.66
N THR A 78 2.09 13.78 -4.79
CA THR A 78 2.20 13.03 -3.53
C THR A 78 0.88 13.00 -2.75
N SER A 79 0.14 14.12 -2.77
CA SER A 79 -1.18 14.26 -2.14
C SER A 79 -2.23 13.26 -2.62
N PHE A 80 -2.16 12.80 -3.88
CA PHE A 80 -3.08 11.79 -4.42
C PHE A 80 -2.90 10.45 -3.70
N TYR A 81 -1.65 10.01 -3.59
CA TYR A 81 -1.31 8.77 -2.89
C TYR A 81 -1.53 8.92 -1.39
N GLU A 82 -1.25 10.09 -0.82
CA GLU A 82 -1.52 10.36 0.60
C GLU A 82 -3.01 10.29 0.94
N ASP A 83 -3.88 10.80 0.07
CA ASP A 83 -5.34 10.71 0.25
C ASP A 83 -5.79 9.23 0.31
N ILE A 84 -5.31 8.40 -0.61
CA ILE A 84 -5.62 6.96 -0.63
C ILE A 84 -5.04 6.25 0.60
N LEU A 85 -3.78 6.54 0.95
CA LEU A 85 -3.10 5.92 2.09
C LEU A 85 -3.62 6.45 3.44
N SER A 86 -4.31 7.59 3.46
CA SER A 86 -4.92 8.15 4.67
C SER A 86 -6.03 7.26 5.20
N GLU A 87 -6.77 6.57 4.33
CA GLU A 87 -7.81 5.60 4.73
C GLU A 87 -7.22 4.47 5.59
N TYR A 88 -6.00 4.04 5.25
CA TYR A 88 -5.26 2.97 5.94
C TYR A 88 -4.38 3.49 7.08
N ALA A 89 -4.41 4.79 7.38
CA ALA A 89 -3.58 5.37 8.44
C ALA A 89 -3.85 4.73 9.81
N ASN A 90 -5.10 4.31 10.07
CA ASN A 90 -5.46 3.61 11.31
C ASN A 90 -4.78 2.24 11.45
N GLU A 91 -4.71 1.47 10.37
CA GLU A 91 -4.05 0.16 10.33
C GLU A 91 -2.53 0.31 10.45
N ILE A 92 -1.95 1.28 9.72
CA ILE A 92 -0.53 1.64 9.83
C ILE A 92 -0.19 2.03 11.26
N ASN A 93 -0.99 2.91 11.88
CA ASN A 93 -0.78 3.35 13.26
C ASN A 93 -0.95 2.21 14.27
N SER A 94 -1.92 1.32 14.05
CA SER A 94 -2.13 0.13 14.88
C SER A 94 -0.96 -0.84 14.80
N PHE A 95 -0.41 -1.04 13.61
CA PHE A 95 0.79 -1.86 13.40
C PHE A 95 2.03 -1.26 14.07
N LEU A 96 2.27 0.04 13.87
CA LEU A 96 3.35 0.78 14.55
C LEU A 96 3.22 0.69 16.08
N LYS A 97 2.00 0.92 16.61
CA LYS A 97 1.70 0.74 18.04
C LYS A 97 1.94 -0.70 18.50
N GLY A 98 1.53 -1.69 17.72
CA GLY A 98 1.81 -3.11 18.01
C GLY A 98 3.31 -3.39 18.09
N LYS A 99 4.10 -2.82 17.18
CA LYS A 99 5.56 -2.93 17.17
C LYS A 99 6.22 -2.29 18.40
N ILE A 100 5.76 -1.09 18.79
CA ILE A 100 6.21 -0.40 20.00
C ILE A 100 5.86 -1.22 21.26
N ASN A 101 4.63 -1.76 21.33
CA ASN A 101 4.19 -2.58 22.47
C ASN A 101 4.90 -3.94 22.55
N SER A 102 5.21 -4.56 21.40
CA SER A 102 5.96 -5.82 21.35
C SER A 102 7.42 -5.65 21.75
N SER A 103 8.02 -4.49 21.45
CA SER A 103 9.38 -4.15 21.92
C SER A 103 9.41 -3.81 23.43
N GLY A 104 8.27 -3.37 23.99
CA GLY A 104 8.15 -2.96 25.40
C GLY A 104 7.68 -4.04 26.39
N ASN A 105 7.21 -5.21 25.94
CA ASN A 105 6.62 -6.22 26.84
C ASN A 105 7.62 -7.25 27.36
N GLY A 106 8.73 -6.74 27.91
CA GLY A 106 9.67 -7.50 28.75
C GLY A 106 9.37 -7.38 30.25
N LYS A 107 8.12 -7.13 30.65
CA LYS A 107 7.75 -7.16 32.07
C LYS A 107 7.62 -8.61 32.53
N VAL A 108 8.77 -9.21 32.80
CA VAL A 108 8.94 -10.36 33.69
C VAL A 108 8.19 -10.11 34.99
N VAL A 109 7.13 -10.88 35.23
CA VAL A 109 6.54 -11.03 36.55
C VAL A 109 7.21 -12.22 37.23
N HIS A 110 8.19 -11.93 38.09
CA HIS A 110 8.68 -12.90 39.08
C HIS A 110 7.68 -12.91 40.24
N PHE A 111 7.01 -14.04 40.42
CA PHE A 111 6.30 -14.33 41.66
C PHE A 111 7.28 -14.98 42.63
N LEU A 112 7.39 -14.36 43.82
CA LEU A 112 8.11 -14.84 45.01
C LEU A 112 7.37 -16.00 45.68
#